data_AF-A0ABD4YRA7-F1
#
_entry.id   AF-A0ABD4YRA7-F1
#
_cell.length_a   1.000
_cell.length_b   1.000
_cell.length_c   1.000
_cell.angle_alpha   90.00
_cell.angle_beta   90.00
_cell.angle_gamma   90.00
#
_symmetry.space_group_name_H-M   'P 1'
#
loop_
_entity.id
_entity.type
_entity.pdbx_description
1 polymer ?
#
loop_
_entity_poly.entity_id
_entity_poly.type
_entity_poly.pdbx_seq_one_letter_code
_entity_poly.pdbx_strand_id
1 'polypeptide(L)'
;MSSGLDLSQFYETFFDEADELLAQMEQLLLELDVGSPDIEQLNAIFRAAHSIKGGAATFGCFNQLAGTTHLLENLLDAIRRGEMALRTDMIDIFLETKDVLKSQLDAYRASEEPDDAVFERICAVLRQLALEHKDPAAAAAAAPAPA
;
A
#
# COMPACT_ATOMS: atom_id res chain seq x y z
N MET A 1 17.89 -32.76 19.48
CA MET A 1 17.55 -31.33 19.55
C MET A 1 16.72 -31.05 18.33
N SER A 2 15.43 -30.75 18.51
CA SER A 2 14.54 -30.52 17.37
C SER A 2 14.98 -29.21 16.73
N SER A 3 15.56 -29.29 15.53
CA SER A 3 15.83 -28.16 14.65
C SER A 3 14.49 -27.59 14.19
N GLY A 4 13.75 -26.95 15.10
CA GLY A 4 12.64 -26.10 14.72
C GLY A 4 13.23 -24.96 13.91
N LEU A 5 12.80 -24.81 12.66
CA LEU A 5 13.13 -23.64 11.85
C LEU A 5 12.90 -22.39 12.71
N ASP A 6 13.95 -21.61 12.92
CA ASP A 6 13.86 -20.37 13.67
C ASP A 6 13.17 -19.33 12.79
N LEU A 7 11.85 -19.25 12.91
CA LEU A 7 11.00 -18.34 12.16
C LEU A 7 11.40 -16.86 12.37
N SER A 8 12.12 -16.56 13.45
CA SER A 8 12.59 -15.20 13.74
C SER A 8 13.58 -14.65 12.70
N GLN A 9 14.47 -15.49 12.14
CA GLN A 9 15.37 -15.06 11.06
C GLN A 9 14.62 -14.73 9.77
N PHE A 10 13.54 -15.47 9.49
CA PHE A 10 12.69 -15.21 8.32
C PHE A 10 11.89 -13.92 8.50
N TYR A 11 11.49 -13.58 9.72
CA TYR A 11 10.86 -12.29 10.01
C TYR A 11 11.80 -11.11 9.80
N GLU A 12 13.02 -11.17 10.34
CA GLU A 12 14.00 -10.08 10.12
C GLU A 12 14.30 -9.86 8.65
N THR A 13 14.50 -10.94 7.87
CA THR A 13 14.72 -10.84 6.42
C THR A 13 13.51 -10.22 5.71
N PHE A 14 12.30 -10.60 6.09
CA PHE A 14 11.08 -10.01 5.55
C PHE A 14 10.95 -8.52 5.90
N PHE A 15 11.27 -8.13 7.12
CA PHE A 15 11.21 -6.72 7.54
C PHE A 15 12.21 -5.87 6.77
N ASP A 16 13.45 -6.35 6.61
CA ASP A 16 14.47 -5.64 5.83
C ASP A 16 14.08 -5.53 4.35
N GLU A 17 13.56 -6.61 3.74
CA GLU A 17 13.08 -6.58 2.36
C GLU A 17 11.87 -5.64 2.19
N ALA A 18 10.92 -5.68 3.13
CA ALA A 18 9.76 -4.80 3.10
C ALA A 18 10.15 -3.32 3.25
N ASP A 19 11.15 -3.00 4.09
CA ASP A 19 11.68 -1.64 4.22
C ASP A 19 12.31 -1.13 2.91
N GLU A 20 13.11 -1.98 2.23
CA GLU A 20 13.68 -1.64 0.92
C GLU A 20 12.59 -1.43 -0.13
N LEU A 21 11.57 -2.29 -0.15
CA LEU A 21 10.44 -2.17 -1.07
C LEU A 21 9.59 -0.91 -0.81
N LEU A 22 9.38 -0.54 0.45
CA LEU A 22 8.67 0.70 0.81
C LEU A 22 9.46 1.94 0.41
N ALA A 23 10.78 1.94 0.61
CA ALA A 23 11.65 3.04 0.19
C ALA A 23 11.68 3.18 -1.35
N GLN A 24 11.75 2.06 -2.07
CA GLN A 24 11.64 2.06 -3.54
C GLN A 24 10.27 2.56 -4.00
N MET A 25 9.19 2.12 -3.35
CA MET A 25 7.83 2.56 -3.65
C MET A 25 7.69 4.07 -3.50
N GLU A 26 8.20 4.64 -2.41
CA GLU A 26 8.20 6.08 -2.17
C GLU A 26 8.93 6.84 -3.28
N GLN A 27 10.15 6.42 -3.62
CA GLN A 27 10.92 7.06 -4.67
C GLN A 27 10.15 7.06 -6.00
N LEU A 28 9.60 5.91 -6.39
CA LEU A 28 8.84 5.78 -7.63
C LEU A 28 7.57 6.63 -7.63
N LEU A 29 6.86 6.73 -6.50
CA LEU A 29 5.67 7.57 -6.36
C LEU A 29 6.01 9.06 -6.50
N LEU A 30 7.14 9.51 -5.96
CA LEU A 30 7.60 10.90 -6.05
C LEU A 30 8.08 11.27 -7.47
N GLU A 31 8.61 10.31 -8.21
CA GLU A 31 9.07 10.50 -9.59
C GLU A 31 7.96 10.34 -10.64
N LEU A 32 6.79 9.84 -10.26
CA LEU A 32 5.70 9.51 -11.17
C LEU A 32 5.01 10.77 -11.71
N ASP A 33 5.00 10.93 -13.03
CA ASP A 33 4.26 12.02 -13.69
C ASP A 33 2.77 11.63 -13.83
N VAL A 34 1.89 12.34 -13.12
CA VAL A 34 0.43 12.12 -13.19
C VAL A 34 -0.14 12.39 -14.58
N GLY A 35 0.44 13.33 -15.35
CA GLY A 35 -0.02 13.67 -16.69
C GLY A 35 0.38 12.64 -17.75
N SER A 36 1.43 11.87 -17.48
CA SER A 36 1.95 10.84 -18.38
C SER A 36 2.62 9.72 -17.58
N PRO A 37 1.85 8.91 -16.82
CA PRO A 37 2.43 7.94 -15.91
C PRO A 37 3.15 6.83 -16.67
N ASP A 38 4.41 6.60 -16.30
CA ASP A 38 5.19 5.50 -16.86
C ASP A 38 4.66 4.17 -16.35
N ILE A 39 4.29 3.30 -17.28
CA ILE A 39 3.76 1.98 -16.97
C ILE A 39 4.81 1.08 -16.31
N GLU A 40 6.11 1.28 -16.59
CA GLU A 40 7.17 0.53 -15.94
C GLU A 40 7.30 0.93 -14.46
N GLN A 41 7.21 2.22 -14.14
CA GLN A 41 7.16 2.72 -12.76
C GLN A 41 5.92 2.18 -12.02
N LEU A 42 4.73 2.25 -12.63
CA LEU A 42 3.51 1.70 -12.05
C LEU A 42 3.62 0.18 -11.77
N ASN A 43 4.21 -0.58 -12.71
CA ASN A 43 4.44 -2.01 -12.51
C ASN A 43 5.48 -2.30 -11.41
N ALA A 44 6.47 -1.44 -11.22
CA ALA A 44 7.43 -1.56 -10.13
C ALA A 44 6.76 -1.31 -8.76
N ILE A 45 5.97 -0.23 -8.64
CA ILE A 45 5.19 0.09 -7.42
C ILE A 45 4.22 -1.06 -7.10
N PHE A 46 3.50 -1.57 -8.11
CA PHE A 46 2.60 -2.72 -7.95
C PHE A 46 3.33 -3.97 -7.45
N ARG A 47 4.50 -4.29 -8.01
CA ARG A 47 5.30 -5.45 -7.58
C ARG A 47 5.77 -5.30 -6.13
N ALA A 48 6.19 -4.11 -5.72
CA ALA A 48 6.57 -3.85 -4.34
C ALA A 48 5.40 -4.12 -3.37
N ALA A 49 4.22 -3.56 -3.66
CA ALA A 49 3.02 -3.82 -2.85
C ALA A 49 2.64 -5.31 -2.81
N HIS A 50 2.69 -5.99 -3.96
CA HIS A 50 2.36 -7.41 -4.08
C HIS A 50 3.32 -8.31 -3.28
N SER A 51 4.63 -8.00 -3.31
CA SER A 51 5.64 -8.73 -2.52
C SER A 51 5.42 -8.56 -1.03
N ILE A 52 5.16 -7.33 -0.55
CA ILE A 52 4.88 -7.07 0.87
C ILE A 52 3.62 -7.81 1.32
N LYS A 53 2.53 -7.77 0.52
CA LYS A 53 1.31 -8.54 0.78
C LYS A 53 1.60 -10.04 0.85
N GLY A 54 2.38 -10.56 -0.08
CA GLY A 54 2.78 -11.97 -0.14
C GLY A 54 3.53 -12.41 1.11
N GLY A 55 4.50 -11.61 1.56
CA GLY A 55 5.21 -11.86 2.81
C GLY A 55 4.28 -11.79 4.03
N ALA A 56 3.46 -10.74 4.12
CA ALA A 56 2.49 -10.57 5.21
C ALA A 56 1.51 -11.76 5.33
N ALA A 57 1.01 -12.25 4.19
CA ALA A 57 0.13 -13.42 4.12
C ALA A 57 0.86 -14.75 4.42
N THR A 58 2.12 -14.89 4.01
CA THR A 58 2.93 -16.09 4.25
C THR A 58 3.13 -16.35 5.73
N PHE A 59 3.32 -15.30 6.51
CA PHE A 59 3.51 -15.41 7.95
C PHE A 59 2.19 -15.48 8.73
N GLY A 60 1.07 -15.07 8.13
CA GLY A 60 -0.28 -15.26 8.66
C GLY A 60 -0.64 -14.47 9.93
N CYS A 61 0.32 -13.73 10.51
CA CYS A 61 0.13 -12.90 11.69
C CYS A 61 0.02 -11.39 11.37
N PHE A 62 0.39 -10.96 10.17
CA PHE A 62 0.43 -9.53 9.80
C PHE A 62 -0.85 -9.10 9.07
N ASN A 63 -2.00 -9.29 9.72
CA ASN A 63 -3.32 -9.11 9.10
C ASN A 63 -3.58 -7.67 8.64
N GLN A 64 -3.19 -6.68 9.43
CA GLN A 64 -3.40 -5.27 9.07
C GLN A 64 -2.53 -4.87 7.87
N LEU A 65 -1.26 -5.30 7.89
CA LEU A 65 -0.32 -5.08 6.78
C LEU A 65 -0.83 -5.74 5.48
N ALA A 66 -1.28 -7.00 5.56
CA ALA A 66 -1.88 -7.70 4.42
C ALA A 66 -3.16 -7.02 3.92
N GLY A 67 -4.00 -6.52 4.83
CA GLY A 67 -5.24 -5.80 4.49
C GLY A 67 -4.99 -4.47 3.77
N THR A 68 -4.10 -3.64 4.31
CA THR A 68 -3.75 -2.34 3.72
C THR A 68 -3.06 -2.53 2.36
N THR A 69 -2.07 -3.42 2.25
CA THR A 69 -1.37 -3.70 0.98
C THR A 69 -2.31 -4.25 -0.09
N HIS A 70 -3.26 -5.11 0.27
CA HIS A 70 -4.23 -5.63 -0.69
C HIS A 70 -5.13 -4.54 -1.28
N LEU A 71 -5.59 -3.57 -0.48
CA LEU A 71 -6.38 -2.45 -0.99
C LEU A 71 -5.55 -1.56 -1.93
N LEU A 72 -4.30 -1.26 -1.55
CA LEU A 72 -3.37 -0.50 -2.38
C LEU A 72 -3.09 -1.21 -3.71
N GLU A 73 -2.81 -2.52 -3.67
CA GLU A 73 -2.54 -3.34 -4.85
C GLU A 73 -3.71 -3.32 -5.84
N ASN A 74 -4.95 -3.39 -5.36
CA ASN A 74 -6.13 -3.35 -6.22
C ASN A 74 -6.29 -2.00 -6.95
N LEU A 75 -5.98 -0.89 -6.27
CA LEU A 75 -6.00 0.45 -6.89
C LEU A 75 -4.90 0.57 -7.95
N LEU A 76 -3.67 0.14 -7.63
CA LEU A 76 -2.56 0.13 -8.57
C LEU A 76 -2.82 -0.78 -9.77
N ASP A 77 -3.53 -1.92 -9.58
CA ASP A 77 -3.94 -2.80 -10.67
C ASP A 77 -4.92 -2.13 -11.63
N ALA A 78 -5.91 -1.39 -11.11
CA ALA A 78 -6.85 -0.64 -11.92
C ALA A 78 -6.15 0.48 -12.72
N ILE A 79 -5.20 1.19 -12.09
CA ILE A 79 -4.46 2.27 -12.74
C ILE A 79 -3.57 1.75 -13.86
N ARG A 80 -2.76 0.71 -13.60
CA ARG A 80 -1.83 0.17 -14.61
C ARG A 80 -2.55 -0.49 -15.80
N ARG A 81 -3.78 -0.98 -15.60
CA ARG A 81 -4.64 -1.53 -16.67
C ARG A 81 -5.36 -0.45 -17.49
N GLY A 82 -5.26 0.82 -17.07
CA GLY A 82 -6.00 1.92 -17.66
C GLY A 82 -7.49 1.89 -17.37
N GLU A 83 -7.92 1.12 -16.36
CA GLU A 83 -9.30 1.11 -15.89
C GLU A 83 -9.58 2.38 -15.08
N MET A 84 -8.62 2.82 -14.25
CA MET A 84 -8.68 4.04 -13.44
C MET A 84 -7.63 5.06 -13.91
N ALA A 85 -8.02 6.32 -14.07
CA ALA A 85 -7.06 7.40 -14.33
C ALA A 85 -6.33 7.78 -13.04
N LEU A 86 -5.00 7.85 -13.11
CA LEU A 86 -4.18 8.36 -12.01
C LEU A 86 -4.47 9.86 -11.80
N ARG A 87 -4.57 10.26 -10.53
CA ARG A 87 -4.81 11.65 -10.13
C ARG A 87 -3.76 12.11 -9.13
N THR A 88 -3.57 13.43 -9.01
CA THR A 88 -2.56 13.99 -8.10
C THR A 88 -2.86 13.67 -6.63
N ASP A 89 -4.13 13.72 -6.22
CA ASP A 89 -4.55 13.36 -4.86
C ASP A 89 -4.26 11.89 -4.51
N MET A 90 -4.24 11.01 -5.52
CA MET A 90 -3.90 9.59 -5.31
C MET A 90 -2.43 9.40 -4.95
N ILE A 91 -1.52 10.23 -5.47
CA ILE A 91 -0.10 10.14 -5.12
C ILE A 91 0.11 10.44 -3.64
N ASP A 92 -0.50 11.51 -3.14
CA ASP A 92 -0.44 11.88 -1.72
C ASP A 92 -1.02 10.76 -0.84
N ILE A 93 -2.17 10.17 -1.24
CA ILE A 93 -2.78 9.04 -0.53
C ILE A 93 -1.91 7.78 -0.57
N PHE A 94 -1.22 7.50 -1.67
CA PHE A 94 -0.30 6.36 -1.77
C PHE A 94 0.95 6.55 -0.92
N LEU A 95 1.49 7.77 -0.85
CA LEU A 95 2.59 8.11 0.06
C LEU A 95 2.16 7.98 1.53
N GLU A 96 0.98 8.48 1.87
CA GLU A 96 0.41 8.29 3.21
C GLU A 96 0.18 6.81 3.52
N THR A 97 -0.29 6.03 2.54
CA THR A 97 -0.46 4.58 2.69
C THR A 97 0.88 3.90 2.94
N LYS A 98 1.95 4.29 2.23
CA LYS A 98 3.32 3.81 2.46
C LYS A 98 3.77 4.11 3.88
N ASP A 99 3.52 5.31 4.40
CA ASP A 99 3.85 5.66 5.79
C ASP A 99 3.09 4.79 6.80
N VAL A 100 1.80 4.52 6.55
CA VAL A 100 1.04 3.60 7.40
C VAL A 100 1.59 2.17 7.32
N LEU A 101 1.92 1.67 6.13
CA LEU A 101 2.55 0.35 5.96
C LEU A 101 3.87 0.26 6.72
N LYS A 102 4.69 1.32 6.68
CA LYS A 102 5.94 1.40 7.46
C LYS A 102 5.66 1.34 8.95
N SER A 103 4.69 2.11 9.45
CA SER A 103 4.33 2.08 10.88
C SER A 103 3.81 0.71 11.33
N GLN A 104 3.04 0.01 10.50
CA GLN A 104 2.58 -1.35 10.76
C GLN A 104 3.75 -2.34 10.79
N LEU A 105 4.68 -2.21 9.86
CA LEU A 105 5.89 -3.03 9.79
C LEU A 105 6.74 -2.86 11.06
N ASP A 106 6.94 -1.61 11.50
CA ASP A 106 7.69 -1.28 12.72
C ASP A 106 7.03 -1.82 13.98
N ALA A 107 5.70 -1.72 14.10
CA ALA A 107 4.95 -2.31 15.20
C ALA A 107 5.15 -3.83 15.26
N TYR A 108 4.97 -4.52 14.13
CA TYR A 108 5.19 -5.97 14.07
C TYR A 108 6.64 -6.36 14.35
N ARG A 109 7.62 -5.58 13.90
CA ARG A 109 9.04 -5.79 14.23
C ARG A 109 9.32 -5.64 15.72
N ALA A 110 8.63 -4.71 16.39
CA ALA A 110 8.67 -4.52 17.84
C ALA A 110 7.85 -5.58 18.62
N SER A 111 7.21 -6.53 17.94
CA SER A 111 6.25 -7.47 18.54
C SER A 111 5.05 -6.77 19.20
N GLU A 112 4.64 -5.62 18.64
CA GLU A 112 3.47 -4.85 19.01
C GLU A 112 2.38 -4.99 17.92
N GLU A 113 1.15 -4.64 18.27
CA GLU A 113 0.05 -4.54 17.29
C GLU A 113 0.02 -3.13 16.70
N PRO A 114 -0.26 -2.98 15.39
CA PRO A 114 -0.40 -1.66 14.79
C PRO A 114 -1.64 -0.91 15.31
N ASP A 115 -1.64 0.41 15.11
CA ASP A 115 -2.76 1.26 15.52
C ASP A 115 -4.01 1.01 14.66
N ASP A 116 -5.02 0.37 15.27
CA ASP A 116 -6.30 0.05 14.64
C ASP A 116 -7.01 1.27 14.06
N ALA A 117 -6.93 2.44 14.70
CA ALA A 117 -7.60 3.65 14.22
C ALA A 117 -6.92 4.18 12.95
N VAL A 118 -5.59 4.10 12.89
CA VAL A 118 -4.81 4.46 11.70
C VAL A 118 -5.10 3.47 10.57
N PHE A 119 -5.11 2.17 10.86
CA PHE A 119 -5.46 1.11 9.91
C PHE A 119 -6.86 1.29 9.31
N GLU A 120 -7.88 1.48 10.14
CA GLU A 120 -9.26 1.64 9.67
C GLU A 120 -9.42 2.92 8.83
N ARG A 121 -8.78 4.02 9.25
CA ARG A 121 -8.80 5.27 8.50
C ARG A 121 -8.20 5.12 7.11
N ILE A 122 -6.99 4.55 6.99
CA ILE A 122 -6.35 4.41 5.68
C ILE A 122 -7.14 3.44 4.79
N CYS A 123 -7.68 2.36 5.36
CA CYS A 123 -8.52 1.43 4.62
C CYS A 123 -9.80 2.09 4.12
N ALA A 124 -10.42 2.97 4.92
CA ALA A 124 -11.58 3.73 4.49
C ALA A 124 -11.25 4.66 3.31
N VAL A 125 -10.12 5.37 3.36
CA VAL A 125 -9.67 6.26 2.27
C VAL A 125 -9.43 5.46 0.98
N LEU A 126 -8.69 4.34 1.04
CA LEU A 126 -8.42 3.51 -0.13
C LEU A 126 -9.71 2.90 -0.73
N ARG A 127 -10.66 2.49 0.13
CA ARG A 127 -11.97 2.00 -0.33
C ARG A 127 -12.78 3.10 -1.01
N GLN A 128 -12.74 4.33 -0.50
CA GLN A 128 -13.43 5.46 -1.12
C GLN A 128 -12.87 5.75 -2.51
N LEU A 129 -11.54 5.78 -2.69
CA LEU A 129 -10.92 5.91 -4.01
C LEU A 129 -11.39 4.82 -4.99
N ALA A 130 -11.49 3.58 -4.53
CA ALA A 130 -11.97 2.48 -5.35
C ALA A 130 -13.46 2.63 -5.76
N LEU A 131 -14.29 3.21 -4.89
CA LEU A 131 -15.71 3.48 -5.15
C LEU A 131 -15.90 4.64 -6.12
N GLU A 132 -15.18 5.74 -5.94
CA GLU A 132 -15.19 6.91 -6.83
C GLU A 132 -14.91 6.53 -8.30
N HIS A 133 -14.07 5.52 -8.51
CA HIS A 133 -13.80 4.99 -9.84
C HIS A 133 -14.95 4.16 -10.42
N LYS A 134 -15.64 3.36 -9.59
CA LYS A 134 -16.81 2.58 -10.05
C LYS A 134 -18.03 3.46 -10.32
N ASP A 135 -18.15 4.60 -9.65
CA ASP A 135 -19.26 5.54 -9.83
C ASP A 135 -18.74 6.99 -9.91
N PRO A 136 -18.45 7.50 -11.12
CA PRO A 136 -17.90 8.85 -11.31
C PRO A 136 -18.78 9.96 -10.75
N ALA A 137 -20.07 9.71 -10.54
CA ALA A 137 -21.00 10.64 -9.92
C ALA A 137 -20.72 10.87 -8.42
N ALA A 138 -20.10 9.92 -7.73
CA ALA A 138 -19.69 10.06 -6.33
C ALA A 138 -18.45 10.96 -6.19
N ALA A 139 -17.50 10.89 -7.12
CA ALA A 139 -16.29 11.71 -7.13
C ALA A 139 -16.59 13.22 -7.29
N ALA A 140 -17.61 13.57 -8.07
CA ALA A 140 -18.04 14.96 -8.29
C ALA A 140 -18.68 15.60 -7.04
N ALA A 141 -19.15 14.81 -6.07
CA ALA A 141 -19.74 15.31 -4.83
C ALA A 141 -18.71 15.52 -3.70
N ALA A 142 -17.52 14.92 -3.82
CA ALA A 142 -16.44 14.99 -2.82
C ALA A 142 -15.44 16.15 -3.08
N ALA A 143 -15.44 16.73 -4.29
CA ALA A 143 -14.60 17.89 -4.60
C ALA A 143 -15.17 19.16 -3.91
N PRO A 144 -14.39 19.87 -3.06
CA PRO A 144 -14.83 21.14 -2.50
C PRO A 144 -15.00 22.16 -3.62
N ALA A 145 -16.15 22.82 -3.66
CA ALA A 145 -16.44 23.87 -4.61
C ALA A 145 -15.37 24.97 -4.53
N PRO A 146 -14.81 25.44 -5.66
CA PRO A 146 -13.89 26.58 -5.65
C PRO A 146 -14.64 27.81 -5.15
N ALA A 147 -14.03 28.53 -4.20
CA ALA A 147 -14.52 29.78 -3.65
C ALA A 147 -14.46 30.94 -4.66
#